data_AF-A0A353RV83-F1
#
_entry.id   AF-A0A353RV83-F1
#
_cell.length_a   1.000
_cell.length_b   1.000
_cell.length_c   1.000
_cell.angle_alpha   90.00
_cell.angle_beta   90.00
_cell.angle_gamma   90.00
#
_symmetry.space_group_name_H-M   'P 1'
#
loop_
_entity.id
_entity.type
_entity.pdbx_description
1 polymer ?
#
loop_
_entity_poly.entity_id
_entity_poly.type
_entity_poly.pdbx_seq_one_letter_code
_entity_poly.pdbx_strand_id
1 'polypeptide(L)' 'MDENLPKSIEIEGSTVEDAINKALKLLKATRDEVLIKIVCEEKKGLFGMEGEKPAKIIVSIKEKDKNT' A
#
# COMPACT_ATOMS: atom_id res chain seq x y z
N MET A 1 2.18 11.53 -24.63
CA MET A 1 0.99 11.13 -23.84
C MET A 1 1.55 10.60 -22.55
N ASP A 2 2.01 11.52 -21.73
CA ASP A 2 2.65 11.21 -20.47
C ASP A 2 1.51 11.01 -19.48
N GLU A 3 1.09 9.76 -19.35
CA GLU A 3 0.28 9.34 -18.21
C GLU A 3 1.13 9.48 -16.95
N ASN A 4 1.33 10.71 -16.50
CA ASN A 4 1.94 11.00 -15.22
C ASN A 4 0.89 10.75 -14.13
N LEU A 5 0.47 9.48 -14.03
CA LEU A 5 -0.16 8.99 -12.82
C LEU A 5 0.91 9.11 -11.73
N PRO A 6 0.65 9.77 -10.59
CA PRO A 6 1.61 9.80 -9.49
C PRO A 6 2.07 8.36 -9.25
N LYS A 7 3.39 8.13 -9.11
CA LYS A 7 3.96 6.77 -8.96
C LYS A 7 3.40 6.13 -7.70
N SER A 8 2.26 5.48 -7.86
CA SER A 8 1.49 4.83 -6.82
C SER A 8 1.33 3.37 -7.18
N ILE A 9 1.66 2.48 -6.25
CA ILE A 9 1.53 1.05 -6.41
C ILE A 9 0.37 0.55 -5.55
N GLU A 10 -0.42 -0.38 -6.11
CA GLU A 10 -1.45 -1.09 -5.36
C GLU A 10 -0.85 -2.39 -4.82
N ILE A 11 -1.00 -2.63 -3.52
CA ILE A 11 -0.48 -3.82 -2.86
C ILE A 11 -1.58 -4.45 -2.02
N GLU A 12 -1.67 -5.78 -2.13
CA GLU A 12 -2.56 -6.61 -1.33
C GLU A 12 -1.72 -7.40 -0.31
N GLY A 13 -2.26 -7.56 0.89
CA GLY A 13 -1.63 -8.28 1.99
C GLY A 13 -2.65 -8.98 2.86
N SER A 14 -2.19 -9.96 3.64
CA SER A 14 -3.06 -10.65 4.60
C SER A 14 -3.57 -9.68 5.68
N THR A 15 -2.82 -8.62 5.96
CA THR A 15 -3.20 -7.50 6.82
C THR A 15 -2.77 -6.17 6.20
N VAL A 16 -3.35 -5.06 6.64
CA VAL A 16 -2.92 -3.70 6.28
C VAL A 16 -1.42 -3.52 6.56
N GLU A 17 -0.93 -4.00 7.70
CA GLU A 17 0.50 -3.93 8.04
C GLU A 17 1.40 -4.73 7.10
N ASP A 18 0.98 -5.93 6.67
CA ASP A 18 1.73 -6.75 5.72
C ASP A 18 1.80 -6.07 4.35
N ALA A 19 0.67 -5.54 3.88
CA ALA A 19 0.59 -4.78 2.64
C ALA A 19 1.51 -3.54 2.69
N ILE A 20 1.51 -2.82 3.82
CA ILE A 20 2.37 -1.63 4.01
C ILE A 20 3.85 -2.02 3.97
N ASN A 21 4.26 -3.06 4.70
CA ASN A 21 5.65 -3.49 4.71
C ASN A 21 6.14 -3.92 3.32
N LYS A 22 5.31 -4.64 2.56
CA LYS A 22 5.59 -5.02 1.17
C LYS A 22 5.77 -3.79 0.30
N ALA A 23 4.85 -2.83 0.38
CA ALA A 23 4.92 -1.61 -0.40
C ALA A 23 6.18 -0.77 -0.10
N LEU A 24 6.52 -0.60 1.18
CA LEU A 24 7.72 0.12 1.62
C LEU A 24 9.01 -0.54 1.09
N LYS A 25 9.09 -1.87 1.14
CA LYS A 25 10.25 -2.63 0.61
C LYS A 25 10.38 -2.48 -0.91
N LEU A 26 9.27 -2.53 -1.64
CA LEU A 26 9.25 -2.37 -3.10
C LEU A 26 9.70 -0.96 -3.52
N LEU A 27 9.20 0.05 -2.81
CA LEU A 27 9.52 1.46 -3.05
C LEU A 27 10.87 1.88 -2.47
N LYS A 28 11.51 1.03 -1.65
CA LYS A 28 12.75 1.33 -0.89
C LYS A 28 12.66 2.67 -0.15
N ALA A 29 11.47 2.96 0.39
CA ALA A 29 11.16 4.21 1.07
C ALA A 29 10.61 3.91 2.46
N THR A 30 10.67 4.91 3.33
CA THR A 30 10.11 4.80 4.68
C THR A 30 8.65 5.27 4.71
N ARG A 31 7.92 4.90 5.76
CA ARG A 31 6.51 5.26 5.95
C ARG A 31 6.25 6.76 5.96
N ASP A 32 7.26 7.54 6.35
CA ASP A 32 7.19 9.00 6.35
C ASP A 32 7.33 9.58 4.93
N GLU A 33 8.03 8.88 4.04
CA GLU A 33 8.33 9.31 2.67
C GLU A 33 7.28 8.85 1.66
N VAL A 34 6.27 8.10 2.12
CA VAL A 34 5.19 7.63 1.28
C VAL A 34 3.83 8.05 1.84
N LEU A 35 2.86 8.17 0.96
CA LEU A 35 1.44 8.27 1.29
C LEU A 35 0.82 6.88 1.16
N ILE A 36 0.31 6.37 2.28
CA ILE A 36 -0.41 5.09 2.33
C ILE A 36 -1.90 5.39 2.39
N LYS A 37 -2.65 4.85 1.44
CA LYS A 37 -4.11 4.91 1.39
C LYS A 37 -4.67 3.50 1.53
N ILE A 38 -5.45 3.26 2.57
CA ILE A 38 -6.12 1.98 2.77
C ILE A 38 -7.38 1.99 1.90
N VAL A 39 -7.47 1.05 0.95
CA VAL A 39 -8.64 0.87 0.07
C VAL A 39 -9.60 -0.14 0.69
N CYS A 40 -9.05 -1.20 1.26
CA CYS A 40 -9.81 -2.24 1.94
C CYS A 40 -9.02 -2.74 3.14
N GLU A 41 -9.63 -2.74 4.31
CA GLU A 41 -9.08 -3.38 5.50
C GLU A 41 -9.26 -4.89 5.42
N GLU A 42 -8.33 -5.65 6.00
CA GLU A 42 -8.47 -7.10 6.08
C GLU A 42 -9.71 -7.47 6.90
N LYS A 43 -10.43 -8.49 6.43
CA LYS A 43 -11.46 -9.13 7.23
C LYS A 43 -10.96 -10.51 7.61
N LYS A 44 -10.62 -10.67 8.89
CA LYS A 44 -10.43 -11.99 9.48
C LYS A 44 -11.80 -12.64 9.60
N GLY A 45 -12.03 -13.68 8.79
CA GLY A 45 -13.15 -14.59 9.03
C GLY A 45 -12.99 -15.19 10.42
N LEU A 46 -14.00 -15.05 11.27
CA LEU A 46 -13.98 -15.69 12.59
C LEU A 46 -14.32 -17.17 12.41
N PHE A 47 -13.49 -18.06 12.96
CA PHE A 47 -13.74 -19.50 13.09
C PHE A 47 -14.08 -20.24 11.79
N GLY A 48 -13.09 -20.42 10.91
CA GLY A 48 -13.14 -21.43 9.84
C GLY A 48 -14.12 -21.18 8.70
N MET A 49 -14.64 -19.95 8.56
CA MET A 49 -15.52 -19.58 7.46
C MET A 49 -14.72 -19.06 6.26
N GLU A 50 -15.01 -19.63 5.08
CA GLU A 50 -14.66 -19.07 3.77
C GLU A 50 -15.16 -17.63 3.68
N GLY A 51 -14.23 -16.67 3.79
CA GLY A 51 -14.56 -15.25 3.80
C GLY A 51 -13.43 -14.32 4.21
N GLU A 52 -12.20 -14.84 4.35
CA GLU A 52 -11.05 -13.97 4.55
C GLU A 52 -10.88 -13.06 3.33
N LYS A 53 -10.87 -11.75 3.58
CA LYS A 53 -10.63 -10.77 2.53
C LYS A 53 -9.27 -10.12 2.79
N PRO A 54 -8.34 -10.15 1.82
CA PRO A 54 -7.05 -9.50 1.99
C PRO A 54 -7.23 -7.98 2.12
N ALA A 55 -6.31 -7.36 2.85
CA ALA A 55 -6.18 -5.92 2.86
C ALA A 55 -5.66 -5.44 1.51
N LYS A 56 -6.18 -4.31 1.03
CA LYS A 56 -5.69 -3.61 -0.16
C LYS A 56 -5.31 -2.18 0.22
N ILE A 57 -4.11 -1.78 -0.18
CA ILE A 57 -3.60 -0.42 0.01
C ILE A 57 -3.05 0.13 -1.30
N ILE A 58 -2.99 1.45 -1.39
CA ILE A 58 -2.30 2.19 -2.45
C ILE A 58 -1.21 3.00 -1.79
N VAL A 59 0.03 2.87 -2.26
CA VAL A 59 1.17 3.59 -1.71
C VAL A 59 1.83 4.42 -2.78
N SER A 60 2.04 5.70 -2.50
CA SER A 60 2.66 6.66 -3.42
C SER A 60 3.86 7.31 -2.76
N ILE A 61 4.94 7.53 -3.50
CA ILE A 61 6.07 8.32 -2.98
C ILE A 61 5.61 9.76 -2.80
N LYS A 62 5.85 10.35 -1.61
CA LYS A 62 5.78 11.80 -1.46
C LYS A 62 6.94 12.35 -2.28
N GLU A 63 6.65 13.07 -3.35
CA GLU A 63 7.67 13.83 -4.05
C GLU A 63 8.26 14.84 -3.07
N LYS A 64 9.39 14.48 -2.46
CA LYS A 64 10.30 15.47 -1.91
C LYS A 64 10.92 16.11 -3.15
N ASP A 65 10.57 17.37 -3.41
CA ASP A 65 11.22 18.25 -4.38
C ASP A 65 12.67 17.84 -4.63
N LYS A 66 12.94 17.24 -5.78
CA LYS A 66 14.31 17.17 -6.33
C LYS A 66 14.65 18.56 -6.83
N ASN A 67 14.97 19.47 -5.92
CA ASN A 67 15.57 20.75 -6.26
C ASN A 67 16.83 20.97 -5.42
N THR A 68 17.92 20.29 -5.80
CA THR A 68 19.30 20.62 -5.44
C THR A 68 20.18 20.31 -6.62
#